data_AF-A0A965Z8V9-F1
#
_entry.id   AF-A0A965Z8V9-F1
#
_cell.length_a   1.000
_cell.length_b   1.000
_cell.length_c   1.000
_cell.angle_alpha   90.00
_cell.angle_beta   90.00
_cell.angle_gamma   90.00
#
_symmetry.space_group_name_H-M   'P 1'
#
loop_
_entity.id
_entity.type
_entity.pdbx_description
1 polymer ?
#
loop_
_entity_poly.entity_id
_entity_poly.type
_entity_poly.pdbx_seq_one_letter_code
_entity_poly.pdbx_strand_id
1 'polypeptide(L)'
;MQTILKKEICDLMRLELMGELHQIREKSRLFEKKYNGTFEEVQQKALHQEEDFNLDDDLMEWKAYKRTEADRLKKLEDMKHERLQLA
;
A
#
# COMPACT_ATOMS: atom_id res chain seq x y z
N MET A 1 -19.25 4.11 -30.43
CA MET A 1 -19.14 5.23 -29.46
C MET A 1 -19.18 4.74 -27.99
N GLN A 2 -18.75 3.51 -27.69
CA GLN A 2 -18.74 2.95 -26.31
C GLN A 2 -17.32 2.72 -25.77
N THR A 3 -16.33 2.57 -26.65
CA THR A 3 -14.92 2.28 -26.29
C THR A 3 -14.21 3.46 -25.61
N ILE A 4 -14.60 4.69 -25.93
CA ILE A 4 -14.01 5.92 -25.37
C ILE A 4 -14.35 6.03 -23.87
N LEU A 5 -15.64 5.87 -23.52
CA LEU A 5 -16.11 5.86 -22.13
C LEU A 5 -15.44 4.79 -21.26
N LYS A 6 -15.26 3.56 -21.78
CA LYS A 6 -14.58 2.50 -21.02
C LYS A 6 -13.13 2.86 -20.69
N LYS A 7 -12.41 3.46 -21.64
CA LYS A 7 -11.01 3.88 -21.44
C LYS A 7 -10.93 5.00 -20.38
N GLU A 8 -11.81 5.98 -20.48
CA GLU A 8 -11.89 7.12 -19.54
C GLU A 8 -12.18 6.65 -18.11
N ILE A 9 -13.12 5.69 -17.93
CA ILE A 9 -13.42 5.09 -16.62
C ILE A 9 -12.18 4.34 -16.09
N CYS A 10 -11.50 3.56 -16.93
CA CYS A 10 -10.27 2.87 -16.53
C CYS A 10 -9.13 3.83 -16.18
N ASP A 11 -9.03 4.99 -16.84
CA ASP A 11 -8.06 6.05 -16.52
C ASP A 11 -8.37 6.69 -15.15
N LEU A 12 -9.64 7.00 -14.87
CA LEU A 12 -10.08 7.53 -13.57
C LEU A 12 -9.79 6.55 -12.42
N MET A 13 -10.18 5.28 -12.57
CA MET A 13 -9.90 4.25 -11.57
C MET A 13 -8.40 4.05 -11.31
N ARG A 14 -7.57 4.19 -12.36
CA ARG A 14 -6.10 4.15 -12.20
C ARG A 14 -5.58 5.35 -11.41
N LEU A 15 -6.11 6.53 -11.69
CA LEU A 15 -5.74 7.76 -10.98
C LEU A 15 -6.09 7.66 -9.48
N GLU A 16 -7.28 7.15 -9.15
CA GLU A 16 -7.70 6.88 -7.76
C GLU A 16 -6.73 5.92 -7.06
N LEU A 17 -6.41 4.79 -7.69
CA LEU A 17 -5.45 3.82 -7.14
C LEU A 17 -4.06 4.42 -6.93
N MET A 18 -3.60 5.27 -7.85
CA MET A 18 -2.33 5.97 -7.70
C MET A 18 -2.37 6.96 -6.53
N GLY A 19 -3.49 7.66 -6.33
CA GLY A 19 -3.71 8.53 -5.19
C GLY A 19 -3.68 7.77 -3.85
N GLU A 20 -4.38 6.64 -3.77
CA GLU A 20 -4.34 5.75 -2.60
C GLU A 20 -2.93 5.24 -2.31
N LEU A 21 -2.22 4.77 -3.35
CA LEU A 21 -0.83 4.31 -3.23
C LEU A 21 0.09 5.40 -2.70
N HIS A 22 -0.07 6.64 -3.18
CA HIS A 22 0.71 7.77 -2.69
C HIS A 22 0.48 8.01 -1.18
N GLN A 23 -0.78 7.99 -0.74
CA GLN A 23 -1.12 8.16 0.68
C GLN A 23 -0.54 7.03 1.55
N ILE A 24 -0.66 5.77 1.12
CA ILE A 24 -0.13 4.61 1.85
C ILE A 24 1.40 4.67 1.97
N ARG A 25 2.08 5.11 0.90
CA ARG A 25 3.54 5.29 0.89
C ARG A 25 3.99 6.39 1.82
N GLU A 26 3.32 7.55 1.83
CA GLU A 26 3.67 8.62 2.78
C GLU A 26 3.44 8.18 4.22
N LYS A 27 2.35 7.46 4.52
CA LYS A 27 2.12 6.90 5.86
C LYS A 27 3.20 5.90 6.26
N SER A 28 3.59 4.99 5.36
CA SER A 28 4.69 4.06 5.59
C SER A 28 6.01 4.80 5.84
N ARG A 29 6.28 5.88 5.11
CA ARG A 29 7.47 6.73 5.29
C ARG A 29 7.50 7.44 6.64
N LEU A 30 6.36 7.75 7.24
CA LEU A 30 6.31 8.32 8.59
C LEU A 30 6.85 7.33 9.62
N PHE A 31 6.53 6.04 9.49
CA PHE A 31 7.10 5.01 10.36
C PHE A 31 8.60 4.81 10.11
N GLU A 32 9.04 4.80 8.85
CA GLU A 32 10.47 4.73 8.51
C GLU A 32 11.26 5.87 9.16
N LYS A 33 10.69 7.08 9.19
CA LYS A 33 11.28 8.24 9.87
C LYS A 33 11.21 8.10 11.40
N LYS A 34 10.10 7.62 11.95
CA LYS A 34 9.89 7.44 13.40
C LYS A 34 10.92 6.47 14.00
N TYR A 35 11.19 5.37 13.30
CA TYR A 35 12.07 4.31 13.78
C TYR A 35 13.46 4.28 13.14
N ASN A 36 13.71 5.18 12.18
CA ASN A 36 14.96 5.30 11.44
C ASN A 36 15.43 3.95 10.86
N GLY A 37 14.54 3.30 10.12
CA GLY A 37 14.80 1.99 9.51
C GLY A 37 13.63 1.52 8.65
N THR A 38 13.84 0.42 7.93
CA THR A 38 12.79 -0.26 7.16
C THR A 38 11.86 -1.06 8.08
N PHE A 39 10.69 -1.45 7.58
CA PHE A 39 9.75 -2.28 8.33
C PHE A 39 10.43 -3.56 8.83
N GLU A 40 11.19 -4.21 7.96
CA GLU A 40 11.89 -5.45 8.23
C GLU A 40 12.96 -5.25 9.30
N GLU A 41 13.75 -4.18 9.22
CA GLU A 41 14.78 -3.86 10.22
C GLU A 41 14.18 -3.59 11.60
N VAL A 42 13.09 -2.83 11.66
CA VAL A 42 12.43 -2.47 12.92
C VAL A 42 11.73 -3.67 13.52
N GLN A 43 11.08 -4.50 12.70
CA GLN A 43 10.47 -5.75 13.13
C GLN A 43 11.53 -6.72 13.70
N GLN A 44 12.67 -6.88 13.04
CA GLN A 44 13.75 -7.74 13.55
C GLN A 44 14.33 -7.22 14.86
N LYS A 45 14.51 -5.90 14.98
CA LYS A 45 14.93 -5.30 16.25
C LYS A 45 13.92 -5.61 17.34
N ALA A 46 12.61 -5.39 17.11
CA ALA A 46 11.52 -5.62 18.08
C ALA A 46 11.55 -7.03 18.71
N LEU A 47 11.88 -8.07 17.93
CA LEU A 47 11.97 -9.45 18.44
C LEU A 47 13.06 -9.67 19.51
N HIS A 48 14.02 -8.76 19.61
CA HIS A 48 15.16 -8.86 20.53
C HIS A 48 15.12 -7.82 21.66
N GLN A 49 14.06 -7.01 21.75
CA GLN A 49 13.88 -5.99 22.79
C GLN A 49 12.88 -6.47 23.84
N GLU A 50 12.78 -5.73 24.95
CA GLU A 50 11.65 -5.88 25.85
C GLU A 50 10.34 -5.49 25.15
N GLU A 51 9.24 -6.09 25.59
CA GLU A 51 7.91 -5.85 25.03
C GLU A 51 7.55 -4.36 25.11
N ASP A 52 7.25 -3.77 23.95
CA ASP A 52 6.77 -2.39 23.83
C ASP A 52 5.48 -2.40 23.02
N PHE A 53 4.35 -2.32 23.74
CA PHE A 53 3.02 -2.34 23.15
C PHE A 53 2.79 -1.22 22.13
N ASN A 54 3.45 -0.05 22.29
CA ASN A 54 3.31 1.01 21.30
C ASN A 54 4.03 0.62 20.00
N LEU A 55 5.25 0.08 20.11
CA LEU A 55 5.99 -0.42 18.96
C LEU A 55 5.23 -1.54 18.25
N ASP A 56 4.60 -2.44 19.00
CA ASP A 56 3.82 -3.54 18.44
C ASP A 56 2.58 -3.04 17.69
N ASP A 57 1.84 -2.07 18.26
CA ASP A 57 0.70 -1.43 17.60
C ASP A 57 1.13 -0.71 16.31
N ASP A 58 2.22 0.06 16.37
CA ASP A 58 2.78 0.76 15.21
C ASP A 58 3.24 -0.22 14.12
N LEU A 59 3.87 -1.35 14.49
CA LEU A 59 4.27 -2.41 13.56
C LEU A 59 3.05 -3.11 12.95
N MET A 60 1.97 -3.30 13.72
CA MET A 60 0.73 -3.86 13.21
C MET A 60 0.10 -2.94 12.15
N GLU A 61 0.04 -1.64 12.42
CA GLU A 61 -0.47 -0.65 11.47
C GLU A 61 0.42 -0.57 10.22
N TRP A 62 1.74 -0.53 10.38
CA TRP A 62 2.67 -0.47 9.26
C TRP A 62 2.57 -1.72 8.37
N LYS A 63 2.43 -2.91 8.96
CA LYS A 63 2.18 -4.15 8.23
C LYS A 63 0.88 -4.11 7.43
N ALA A 64 -0.17 -3.50 7.97
CA ALA A 64 -1.43 -3.31 7.26
C ALA A 64 -1.27 -2.37 6.04
N TYR A 65 -0.46 -1.32 6.16
CA TYR A 65 -0.12 -0.46 5.03
C TYR A 65 0.67 -1.20 3.94
N LYS A 66 1.71 -1.96 4.30
CA LYS A 66 2.47 -2.78 3.33
C LYS A 66 1.58 -3.76 2.58
N ARG A 67 0.64 -4.42 3.28
CA ARG A 67 -0.31 -5.34 2.66
C ARG A 67 -1.26 -4.61 1.70
N THR A 68 -1.80 -3.48 2.13
CA THR A 68 -2.71 -2.67 1.31
C THR A 68 -2.00 -2.14 0.06
N GLU A 69 -0.74 -1.72 0.19
CA GLU A 69 0.10 -1.31 -0.94
C GLU A 69 0.26 -2.45 -1.96
N ALA A 70 0.59 -3.66 -1.49
CA ALA A 70 0.73 -4.82 -2.35
C ALA A 70 -0.57 -5.15 -3.10
N ASP A 71 -1.71 -5.10 -2.41
CA ASP A 71 -3.03 -5.34 -3.01
C ASP A 71 -3.38 -4.28 -4.06
N ARG A 72 -3.05 -3.00 -3.82
CA ARG A 72 -3.27 -1.92 -4.79
C ARG A 72 -2.35 -2.01 -6.00
N LEU A 73 -1.08 -2.36 -5.80
CA LEU A 73 -0.13 -2.60 -6.90
C LEU A 73 -0.60 -3.75 -7.79
N LYS A 74 -1.05 -4.86 -7.19
CA LYS A 74 -1.61 -5.98 -7.94
C LYS A 74 -2.83 -5.57 -8.75
N LYS A 75 -3.75 -4.81 -8.15
CA LYS A 75 -4.93 -4.28 -8.88
C LYS A 75 -4.53 -3.37 -10.04
N LEU A 76 -3.50 -2.54 -9.88
CA LEU A 76 -2.97 -1.69 -10.93
C LEU A 76 -2.36 -2.52 -12.08
N GLU A 77 -1.67 -3.61 -11.78
CA GLU A 77 -1.13 -4.55 -12.77
C GLU A 77 -2.25 -5.30 -13.52
N ASP A 78 -3.27 -5.77 -12.80
CA ASP A 78 -4.43 -6.43 -13.39
C ASP A 78 -5.18 -5.50 -14.37
N MET A 79 -5.26 -4.20 -14.04
CA MET A 79 -5.79 -3.15 -14.93
C MET A 79 -4.95 -2.95 -16.19
N LYS A 80 -3.62 -3.04 -16.10
CA LYS A 80 -2.74 -2.90 -17.27
C LYS A 80 -2.85 -4.07 -18.24
N HIS A 81 -3.12 -5.27 -17.74
CA HIS A 81 -3.22 -6.47 -18.55
C HIS A 81 -4.65 -6.80 -19.02
N GLU A 82 -5.61 -5.87 -18.88
CA GLU A 82 -7.03 -6.04 -19.19
C GLU A 82 -7.68 -7.29 -18.54
N ARG A 83 -7.10 -7.81 -17.45
CA ARG A 83 -7.61 -9.02 -16.76
C ARG A 83 -8.78 -8.75 -15.82
N LEU A 84 -9.28 -7.51 -15.78
CA LEU A 84 -10.47 -7.18 -15.02
C LEU A 84 -11.72 -7.62 -15.78
N GLN A 85 -12.30 -8.74 -15.33
CA GLN A 85 -13.72 -9.00 -15.54
C GLN A 85 -14.47 -7.95 -14.72
N LEU A 86 -15.04 -6.95 -15.40
CA LEU A 86 -16.07 -6.10 -14.82
C LEU A 86 -17.29 -7.00 -14.60
N ALA A 87 -17.54 -7.38 -13.34
CA ALA A 87 -18.71 -8.13 -12.91
C ALA A 87 -19.96 -7.23 -12.87
#